data_AF-A0A9Q9IRP3-F1
#
_entry.id   AF-A0A9Q9IRP3-F1
#
_cell.length_a   1.000
_cell.length_b   1.000
_cell.length_c   1.000
_cell.angle_alpha   90.00
_cell.angle_beta   90.00
_cell.angle_gamma   90.00
#
_symmetry.space_group_name_H-M   'P 1'
#
loop_
_entity.id
_entity.type
_entity.pdbx_description
1 polymer ?
#
loop_
_entity_poly.entity_id
_entity_poly.type
_entity_poly.pdbx_seq_one_letter_code
_entity_poly.pdbx_strand_id
1 'polypeptide(L)'
;MAAEQRLRTLFAYDRTNRLFSVNLTMQQLKVLILLARHDGIASHELTRHLGVTSATLSGIVDRLVTHGYVTRTEDRHDRRIRRIHLSPAGREVLTDIMDSGNQAQRRLLDRLDDETLLMLETVLARLLDAARADALEQGVDIPDDEATSLEV
;
A
#
# COMPACT_ATOMS: atom_id res chain seq x y z
N MET A 1 -0.84 -22.21 13.43
CA MET A 1 -2.03 -22.73 14.17
C MET A 1 -3.32 -22.50 13.36
N ALA A 2 -4.40 -23.27 13.54
CA ALA A 2 -5.61 -23.14 12.72
C ALA A 2 -6.37 -21.79 12.88
N ALA A 3 -6.31 -21.19 14.07
CA ALA A 3 -6.92 -19.89 14.37
C ALA A 3 -6.18 -18.73 13.68
N GLU A 4 -4.85 -18.76 13.75
CA GLU A 4 -3.94 -17.83 13.06
C GLU A 4 -4.18 -17.84 11.54
N GLN A 5 -4.29 -19.02 10.93
CA GLN A 5 -4.57 -19.16 9.49
C GLN A 5 -5.91 -18.50 9.11
N ARG A 6 -6.95 -18.69 9.93
CA ARG A 6 -8.30 -18.11 9.70
C ARG A 6 -8.30 -16.59 9.86
N LEU A 7 -7.60 -16.06 10.86
CA LEU A 7 -7.43 -14.61 11.03
C LEU A 7 -6.70 -13.99 9.83
N ARG A 8 -5.61 -14.64 9.35
CA ARG A 8 -4.91 -14.21 8.14
C ARG A 8 -5.83 -14.18 6.93
N THR A 9 -6.67 -15.20 6.76
CA THR A 9 -7.65 -15.25 5.66
C THR A 9 -8.69 -14.13 5.78
N LEU A 10 -9.21 -13.84 6.97
CA LEU A 10 -10.20 -12.77 7.18
C LEU A 10 -9.63 -11.38 6.89
N PHE A 11 -8.42 -11.08 7.38
CA PHE A 11 -7.76 -9.80 7.10
C PHE A 11 -7.38 -9.64 5.63
N ALA A 12 -6.96 -10.73 4.97
CA ALA A 12 -6.74 -10.73 3.53
C ALA A 12 -8.03 -10.50 2.73
N TYR A 13 -9.17 -11.03 3.21
CA TYR A 13 -10.46 -10.89 2.53
C TYR A 13 -10.99 -9.44 2.53
N ASP A 14 -10.90 -8.71 3.65
CA ASP A 14 -11.36 -7.31 3.69
C ASP A 14 -10.53 -6.41 2.75
N ARG A 15 -9.20 -6.60 2.77
CA ARG A 15 -8.27 -5.94 1.83
C ARG A 15 -8.61 -6.26 0.38
N THR A 16 -8.86 -7.53 0.10
CA THR A 16 -9.21 -8.01 -1.24
C THR A 16 -10.56 -7.46 -1.71
N ASN A 17 -11.56 -7.38 -0.83
CA ASN A 17 -12.85 -6.77 -1.14
C ASN A 17 -12.73 -5.28 -1.45
N ARG A 18 -11.94 -4.53 -0.68
CA ARG A 18 -11.67 -3.12 -0.98
C ARG A 18 -10.94 -2.94 -2.30
N LEU A 19 -9.95 -3.80 -2.60
CA LEU A 19 -9.29 -3.86 -3.91
C LEU A 19 -10.26 -4.14 -5.06
N PHE A 20 -11.27 -4.99 -4.86
CA PHE A 20 -12.28 -5.28 -5.89
C PHE A 20 -13.40 -4.23 -5.94
N SER A 21 -13.58 -3.42 -4.90
CA SER A 21 -14.56 -2.33 -4.87
C SER A 21 -14.10 -1.10 -5.66
N VAL A 22 -12.78 -0.91 -5.81
CA VAL A 22 -12.22 0.13 -6.67
C VAL A 22 -12.17 -0.36 -8.12
N ASN A 23 -12.60 0.49 -9.05
CA ASN A 23 -12.56 0.16 -10.49
C ASN A 23 -11.14 0.35 -11.06
N LEU A 24 -10.18 -0.41 -10.51
CA LEU A 24 -8.77 -0.35 -10.88
C LEU A 24 -8.29 -1.72 -11.37
N THR A 25 -7.63 -1.73 -12.52
CA THR A 25 -6.86 -2.88 -12.96
C THR A 25 -5.59 -3.04 -12.12
N MET A 26 -5.04 -4.25 -12.06
CA MET A 26 -3.80 -4.52 -11.33
C MET A 26 -2.61 -3.66 -11.81
N GLN A 27 -2.54 -3.34 -13.11
CA GLN A 27 -1.50 -2.47 -13.65
C GLN A 27 -1.67 -1.00 -13.23
N GLN A 28 -2.90 -0.52 -13.17
CA GLN A 28 -3.20 0.83 -12.65
C GLN A 28 -2.86 0.93 -11.16
N LEU A 29 -3.21 -0.08 -10.37
CA LEU A 29 -2.84 -0.14 -8.95
C LEU A 29 -1.31 -0.12 -8.76
N LYS A 30 -0.56 -0.90 -9.55
CA LYS A 30 0.91 -0.88 -9.50
C LYS A 30 1.50 0.51 -9.77
N VAL A 31 0.94 1.26 -10.72
CA VAL A 31 1.37 2.65 -10.96
C VAL A 31 1.15 3.50 -9.71
N LEU A 32 -0.04 3.44 -9.10
CA LEU A 32 -0.35 4.21 -7.89
C LEU A 32 0.61 3.87 -6.74
N ILE A 33 0.87 2.57 -6.49
CA ILE A 33 1.82 2.12 -5.46
C ILE A 33 3.24 2.61 -5.73
N LEU A 34 3.70 2.59 -6.99
CA LEU A 34 5.02 3.12 -7.35
C LEU A 34 5.11 4.63 -7.10
N LEU A 35 4.05 5.37 -7.45
CA LEU A 35 4.00 6.81 -7.23
C LEU A 35 3.93 7.19 -5.75
N ALA A 36 3.36 6.35 -4.88
CA ALA A 36 3.38 6.58 -3.44
C ALA A 36 4.81 6.62 -2.87
N ARG A 37 5.73 5.86 -3.50
CA ARG A 37 7.16 5.82 -3.11
C ARG A 37 8.02 6.81 -3.89
N HIS A 38 7.62 7.12 -5.12
CA HIS A 38 8.40 7.92 -6.07
C HIS A 38 7.50 8.96 -6.75
N ASP A 39 6.96 9.90 -5.99
CA ASP A 39 6.06 10.90 -6.54
C ASP A 39 6.80 11.84 -7.50
N GLY A 40 6.19 12.17 -8.64
CA GLY A 40 6.84 12.96 -9.69
C GLY A 40 7.84 12.20 -10.54
N ILE A 41 7.88 10.87 -10.48
CA ILE A 41 8.71 10.02 -11.35
C ILE A 41 8.44 10.32 -12.84
N ALA A 42 9.49 10.25 -13.66
CA ALA A 42 9.35 10.49 -15.09
C ALA A 42 8.69 9.28 -15.79
N SER A 43 7.90 9.54 -16.83
CA SER A 43 7.19 8.46 -17.57
C SER A 43 8.13 7.36 -18.09
N HIS A 44 9.34 7.71 -18.52
CA HIS A 44 10.32 6.73 -19.01
C HIS A 44 10.93 5.86 -17.91
N GLU A 45 10.83 6.29 -16.65
CA GLU A 45 11.28 5.50 -15.50
C GLU A 45 10.16 4.53 -15.10
N LEU A 46 8.90 4.99 -15.11
CA LEU A 46 7.73 4.14 -14.91
C LEU A 46 7.66 2.98 -15.91
N THR A 47 7.98 3.20 -17.20
CA THR A 47 8.03 2.12 -18.18
C THR A 47 9.04 1.05 -17.80
N ARG A 48 10.22 1.45 -17.28
CA ARG A 48 11.25 0.52 -16.79
C ARG A 48 10.80 -0.25 -15.57
N HIS A 49 10.19 0.42 -14.58
CA HIS A 49 9.69 -0.23 -13.37
C HIS A 49 8.56 -1.23 -13.67
N LEU A 50 7.71 -0.93 -14.65
CA LEU A 50 6.55 -1.75 -14.98
C LEU A 50 6.81 -2.79 -16.07
N GLY A 51 7.93 -2.69 -16.79
CA GLY A 51 8.25 -3.56 -17.92
C GLY A 51 7.28 -3.41 -19.10
N VAL A 52 6.79 -2.20 -19.36
CA VAL A 52 5.79 -1.93 -20.42
C VAL A 52 6.29 -0.89 -21.42
N THR A 53 5.67 -0.86 -22.61
CA THR A 53 5.98 0.16 -23.63
C THR A 53 5.44 1.53 -23.22
N SER A 54 6.01 2.60 -23.79
CA SER A 54 5.53 3.98 -23.57
C SER A 54 4.07 4.18 -23.99
N ALA A 55 3.61 3.50 -25.04
CA ALA A 55 2.21 3.55 -25.48
C ALA A 55 1.29 2.89 -24.44
N THR A 56 1.66 1.72 -23.91
CA THR A 56 0.90 1.04 -22.86
C THR A 56 0.86 1.88 -21.59
N LEU A 57 2.00 2.43 -21.16
CA LEU A 57 2.03 3.32 -19.99
C LEU A 57 1.14 4.55 -20.19
N SER A 58 1.20 5.18 -21.37
CA SER A 58 0.38 6.35 -21.67
C SER A 58 -1.11 6.04 -21.50
N GLY A 59 -1.58 4.92 -22.05
CA GLY A 59 -2.98 4.50 -21.89
C GLY A 59 -3.37 4.15 -20.45
N ILE A 60 -2.45 3.57 -19.66
CA ILE A 60 -2.68 3.30 -18.23
C ILE A 60 -2.83 4.63 -17.47
N VAL A 61 -1.89 5.54 -17.67
CA VAL A 61 -1.85 6.83 -16.99
C VAL A 61 -3.01 7.73 -17.43
N ASP A 62 -3.39 7.72 -18.72
CA ASP A 62 -4.56 8.47 -19.21
C ASP A 62 -5.82 8.05 -18.48
N ARG A 63 -6.03 6.74 -18.31
CA ARG A 63 -7.17 6.24 -17.51
C ARG A 63 -7.06 6.71 -16.07
N LEU A 64 -5.90 6.64 -15.43
CA LEU A 64 -5.73 7.11 -14.05
C LEU A 64 -5.99 8.62 -13.91
N VAL A 65 -5.63 9.43 -14.92
CA VAL A 65 -5.96 10.86 -14.97
C VAL A 65 -7.47 11.04 -15.09
N THR A 66 -8.14 10.28 -15.96
CA THR A 66 -9.61 10.31 -16.09
C THR A 66 -10.32 9.90 -14.80
N HIS A 67 -9.76 8.95 -14.04
CA HIS A 67 -10.28 8.57 -12.71
C HIS A 67 -9.93 9.60 -11.62
N GLY A 68 -9.14 10.62 -11.94
CA GLY A 68 -8.73 11.66 -11.01
C GLY A 68 -7.65 11.23 -10.02
N TYR A 69 -7.00 10.09 -10.19
CA TYR A 69 -6.01 9.55 -9.24
C TYR A 69 -4.57 10.02 -9.49
N VAL A 70 -4.26 10.49 -10.69
CA VAL A 70 -2.92 11.02 -11.01
C VAL A 70 -3.01 12.30 -11.82
N THR A 71 -1.93 13.06 -11.83
CA THR A 71 -1.77 14.26 -12.67
C THR A 71 -0.48 14.15 -13.50
N ARG A 72 -0.44 14.87 -14.62
CA ARG A 72 0.73 15.01 -15.50
C ARG A 72 1.24 16.43 -15.48
N THR A 73 2.55 16.58 -15.29
CA THR A 73 3.23 17.88 -15.35
C THR A 73 4.40 17.83 -16.32
N GLU A 74 4.78 19.00 -16.86
CA GLU A 74 6.06 19.17 -17.54
C GLU A 74 7.16 19.29 -16.49
N ASP A 75 8.31 18.66 -16.75
CA ASP A 75 9.49 18.94 -15.95
C ASP A 75 9.93 20.40 -16.15
N ARG A 76 10.33 21.04 -15.04
CA ARG A 76 10.71 22.46 -15.02
C ARG A 76 12.02 22.75 -15.76
N HIS A 77 12.91 21.77 -15.87
CA HIS A 77 14.23 21.88 -16.48
C HIS A 77 14.24 21.35 -17.92
N ASP A 78 13.45 20.30 -18.21
CA ASP A 78 13.28 19.77 -19.57
C ASP A 78 11.81 19.49 -19.90
N ARG A 79 11.17 20.38 -20.65
CA ARG A 79 9.75 20.29 -21.05
C ARG A 79 9.40 19.06 -21.89
N ARG A 80 10.41 18.34 -22.41
CA ARG A 80 10.22 17.06 -23.11
C ARG A 80 9.90 15.93 -22.13
N ILE A 81 10.27 16.07 -20.86
CA ILE A 81 10.00 15.10 -19.81
C ILE A 81 8.62 15.36 -19.23
N ARG A 82 7.81 14.31 -19.18
CA ARG A 82 6.53 14.29 -18.47
C ARG A 82 6.71 13.58 -17.14
N ARG A 83 6.29 14.24 -16.07
CA ARG A 83 6.27 13.69 -14.71
C ARG A 83 4.85 13.32 -14.33
N ILE A 84 4.72 12.20 -13.63
CA ILE A 84 3.45 11.70 -13.14
C ILE A 84 3.42 11.87 -11.63
N HIS A 85 2.33 12.41 -11.11
CA HIS A 85 2.14 12.62 -9.68
C HIS A 85 0.85 11.96 -9.21
N LEU A 86 0.83 11.48 -7.96
CA LEU A 86 -0.45 11.18 -7.32
C LEU A 86 -1.25 12.47 -7.13
N SER A 87 -2.55 12.40 -7.39
CA SER A 87 -3.48 13.42 -6.91
C SER A 87 -3.82 13.18 -5.43
N PRO A 88 -4.47 14.13 -4.75
CA PRO A 88 -5.04 13.88 -3.42
C PRO A 88 -5.96 12.65 -3.38
N ALA A 89 -6.86 12.51 -4.35
CA ALA A 89 -7.74 11.35 -4.46
C ALA A 89 -6.98 10.04 -4.72
N GLY A 90 -5.86 10.10 -5.45
CA GLY A 90 -4.98 8.95 -5.67
C GLY A 90 -4.26 8.48 -4.41
N ARG A 91 -3.90 9.42 -3.52
CA ARG A 91 -3.33 9.11 -2.19
C ARG A 91 -4.41 8.48 -1.30
N GLU A 92 -5.57 9.11 -1.23
CA GLU A 92 -6.69 8.64 -0.43
C GLU A 92 -7.12 7.21 -0.82
N VAL A 93 -7.27 6.91 -2.11
CA VAL A 93 -7.65 5.56 -2.54
C VAL A 93 -6.58 4.51 -2.20
N LEU A 94 -5.29 4.86 -2.25
CA LEU A 94 -4.22 3.96 -1.83
C LEU A 94 -4.26 3.72 -0.32
N THR A 95 -4.43 4.78 0.47
CA THR A 95 -4.58 4.69 1.92
C THR A 95 -5.76 3.78 2.25
N ASP A 96 -6.93 4.01 1.65
CA ASP A 96 -8.12 3.18 1.84
C ASP A 96 -7.87 1.70 1.51
N ILE A 97 -7.16 1.42 0.41
CA ILE A 97 -6.79 0.06 0.01
C ILE A 97 -5.84 -0.58 1.01
N MET A 98 -4.80 0.15 1.45
CA MET A 98 -3.78 -0.37 2.37
C MET A 98 -4.33 -0.53 3.80
N ASP A 99 -5.12 0.43 4.27
CA ASP A 99 -5.68 0.49 5.62
C ASP A 99 -6.98 -0.27 5.80
N SER A 100 -7.64 -0.72 4.72
CA SER A 100 -8.81 -1.59 4.84
C SER A 100 -8.58 -2.80 5.76
N GLY A 101 -7.40 -3.42 5.67
CA GLY A 101 -6.99 -4.49 6.60
C GLY A 101 -6.90 -4.01 8.05
N ASN A 102 -6.38 -2.80 8.28
CA ASN A 102 -6.27 -2.18 9.61
C ASN A 102 -7.66 -1.86 10.18
N GLN A 103 -8.59 -1.39 9.35
CA GLN A 103 -9.98 -1.15 9.76
C GLN A 103 -10.70 -2.44 10.14
N ALA A 104 -10.52 -3.53 9.38
CA ALA A 104 -11.05 -4.84 9.76
C ALA A 104 -10.51 -5.31 11.10
N GLN A 105 -9.20 -5.17 11.31
CA GLN A 105 -8.53 -5.53 12.55
C GLN A 105 -9.08 -4.72 13.73
N ARG A 106 -9.19 -3.39 13.61
CA ARG A 106 -9.78 -2.52 14.64
C ARG A 106 -11.19 -2.97 15.02
N ARG A 107 -12.06 -3.20 14.02
CA ARG A 107 -13.44 -3.68 14.25
C ARG A 107 -13.50 -5.04 14.97
N LEU A 108 -12.49 -5.89 14.83
CA LEU A 108 -12.42 -7.16 15.57
C LEU A 108 -11.92 -6.94 17.01
N LEU A 109 -10.92 -6.08 17.21
CA LEU A 109 -10.39 -5.75 18.53
C LEU A 109 -11.45 -5.07 19.40
N ASP A 110 -12.27 -4.18 18.83
CA ASP A 110 -13.38 -3.49 19.50
C ASP A 110 -14.48 -4.45 20.02
N ARG A 111 -14.43 -5.74 19.64
CA ARG A 111 -15.38 -6.77 20.08
C ARG A 111 -14.85 -7.64 21.21
N LEU A 112 -13.62 -7.41 21.66
CA LEU A 112 -12.98 -8.16 22.73
C LEU A 112 -13.09 -7.36 24.05
N ASP A 113 -13.09 -8.06 25.18
CA ASP A 113 -13.01 -7.43 26.49
C ASP A 113 -11.56 -7.04 26.85
N ASP A 114 -11.43 -6.17 27.85
CA ASP A 114 -10.14 -5.63 28.28
C ASP A 114 -9.15 -6.72 28.72
N GLU A 115 -9.65 -7.78 29.38
CA GLU A 115 -8.82 -8.91 29.80
C GLU A 115 -8.20 -9.64 28.61
N THR A 116 -9.02 -9.92 27.59
CA THR A 116 -8.56 -10.55 26.35
C THR A 116 -7.62 -9.64 25.57
N LEU A 117 -7.86 -8.33 25.54
CA LEU A 117 -6.98 -7.36 24.89
C LEU A 117 -5.60 -7.29 25.56
N LEU A 118 -5.54 -7.29 26.90
CA LEU A 118 -4.28 -7.34 27.66
C LEU A 118 -3.50 -8.63 27.41
N MET A 119 -4.19 -9.76 27.36
CA MET A 119 -3.57 -11.04 27.00
C MET A 119 -3.03 -11.02 25.56
N LEU A 120 -3.79 -10.45 24.62
CA LEU A 120 -3.38 -10.33 23.24
C LEU A 120 -2.14 -9.45 23.09
N GLU A 121 -2.12 -8.28 23.74
CA GLU A 121 -0.96 -7.37 23.76
C GLU A 121 0.30 -8.09 24.27
N THR A 122 0.17 -8.84 25.37
CA THR A 122 1.27 -9.62 25.94
C THR A 122 1.82 -10.65 24.95
N VAL A 123 0.94 -11.36 24.24
CA VAL A 123 1.34 -12.38 23.26
C VAL A 123 1.96 -11.74 22.02
N LEU A 124 1.39 -10.63 21.52
CA LEU A 124 1.92 -9.91 20.36
C LEU A 124 3.29 -9.33 20.64
N ALA A 125 3.53 -8.75 21.81
CA ALA A 125 4.85 -8.24 22.21
C ALA A 125 5.92 -9.35 22.15
N ARG A 126 5.63 -10.51 22.73
CA ARG A 126 6.54 -11.67 22.68
C ARG A 126 6.78 -12.17 21.26
N LEU A 127 5.74 -12.15 20.42
CA LEU A 127 5.86 -12.55 19.02
C LEU A 127 6.73 -11.57 18.23
N LEU A 128 6.59 -10.26 18.48
CA LEU A 128 7.44 -9.22 17.88
C LEU A 128 8.90 -9.37 18.30
N ASP A 129 9.16 -9.61 19.59
CA ASP A 129 10.52 -9.86 20.09
C ASP A 129 11.16 -11.08 19.40
N ALA A 130 10.40 -12.18 19.29
CA ALA A 130 10.86 -13.39 18.60
C ALA A 130 11.10 -13.15 17.10
N ALA A 131 10.23 -12.39 16.44
CA ALA A 131 10.37 -12.05 15.02
C ALA A 131 11.58 -11.14 14.76
N ARG A 132 11.83 -10.16 15.64
CA ARG A 132 13.02 -9.30 15.58
C ARG A 132 14.31 -10.11 15.74
N ALA A 133 14.34 -11.04 16.70
CA ALA A 133 15.47 -11.93 16.89
C ALA A 133 15.74 -12.80 15.63
N ASP A 134 14.71 -13.42 15.08
CA ASP A 134 14.82 -14.24 13.85
C ASP A 134 15.29 -13.40 12.65
N ALA A 135 14.73 -12.20 12.46
CA ALA A 135 15.13 -11.34 11.35
C ALA A 135 16.60 -10.87 11.45
N LEU A 136 17.09 -10.58 12.66
CA LEU A 136 18.51 -10.28 12.89
C LEU A 136 19.41 -11.46 12.53
N GLU A 137 19.01 -12.70 12.88
CA GLU A 137 19.73 -13.91 12.50
C GLU A 137 19.76 -14.13 10.98
N GLN A 138 18.68 -13.75 10.29
CA GLN A 138 18.56 -13.86 8.82
C GLN A 138 19.13 -12.65 8.07
N GLY A 139 19.63 -11.62 8.76
CA GLY A 139 20.14 -10.39 8.15
C GLY A 139 19.05 -9.54 7.46
N VAL A 140 17.81 -9.66 7.90
CA VAL A 140 16.66 -8.89 7.42
C VAL A 140 16.44 -7.68 8.34
N ASP A 141 16.48 -6.48 7.76
CA ASP A 141 16.16 -5.24 8.49
C ASP A 141 14.64 -5.08 8.60
N ILE A 142 14.10 -5.14 9.82
CA ILE A 142 12.69 -4.85 10.10
C ILE A 142 12.59 -3.35 10.41
N PRO A 143 11.81 -2.56 9.64
CA PRO A 143 11.58 -1.16 9.96
C PRO A 143 10.98 -1.01 11.36
N ASP A 144 11.51 -0.12 12.19
CA ASP A 144 10.85 0.25 13.45
C ASP A 144 9.47 0.87 13.16
N ASP A 145 8.50 0.58 14.03
CA ASP A 145 7.06 0.83 13.89
C ASP A 145 6.66 2.30 13.59
N GLU A 146 7.59 3.25 13.58
CA GLU A 146 7.33 4.65 13.20
C GLU A 146 7.16 4.86 11.69
N ALA A 147 7.70 3.99 10.82
CA ALA A 147 7.70 4.22 9.37
C ALA A 147 6.38 3.85 8.63
N THR A 148 5.40 3.23 9.31
CA THR A 148 4.09 2.91 8.71
C THR A 148 3.04 3.98 9.00
N SER A 149 3.38 4.99 9.81
CA SER A 149 2.73 6.29 9.74
C SER A 149 3.19 6.93 8.43
N LEU A 150 2.46 6.66 7.34
CA LEU A 150 2.39 7.62 6.26
C LEU A 150 1.82 8.89 6.87
N GLU A 151 2.71 9.73 7.41
CA GLU A 151 2.43 11.12 7.71
C GLU A 151 1.83 11.72 6.43
N VAL A 152 0.54 12.04 6.55
CA VAL A 152 -0.20 12.88 5.61
C VAL A 152 0.26 14.32 5.80
#